data_AF-A0A0C1RA70-F1
#
_entry.id   AF-A0A0C1RA70-F1
#
_cell.length_a   1.000
_cell.length_b   1.000
_cell.length_c   1.000
_cell.angle_alpha   90.00
_cell.angle_beta   90.00
_cell.angle_gamma   90.00
#
_symmetry.space_group_name_H-M   'P 1'
#
loop_
_entity.id
_entity.type
_entity.pdbx_description
1 polymer ?
#
loop_
_entity_poly.entity_id
_entity_poly.type
_entity_poly.pdbx_seq_one_letter_code
_entity_poly.pdbx_strand_id
1 'polypeptide(L)'
;ATVTDADFIEAFGKFQGREPLLALRYHGYQFGEYNPFLGDGRGFLYGQVRGVDGELYDFGTKGSGITPYSRGGDGRLTLKGGVREVLAAEALHYMGVRTSRCFSLVETGEQLWRGDEPSPTRSSVMVRFSRSHIRFGTKRKVAEQDSNLRHPAWKAITLILRPFQARDE
;
A
#
# COMPACT_ATOMS: atom_id res chain seq x y z
N ALA A 1 -26.54 1.74 14.32
CA ALA A 1 -26.17 0.32 14.25
C ALA A 1 -24.86 0.14 14.99
N THR A 2 -24.72 -0.94 15.77
CA THR A 2 -23.45 -1.25 16.46
C THR A 2 -22.51 -1.92 15.48
N VAL A 3 -21.30 -1.40 15.33
CA VAL A 3 -20.25 -2.01 14.48
C VAL A 3 -19.67 -3.23 15.21
N THR A 4 -19.53 -4.34 14.50
CA THR A 4 -19.02 -5.62 15.00
C THR A 4 -17.62 -5.92 14.48
N ASP A 5 -16.93 -6.90 15.08
CA ASP A 5 -15.63 -7.38 14.57
C ASP A 5 -15.75 -7.96 13.16
N ALA A 6 -16.89 -8.56 12.81
CA ALA A 6 -17.16 -9.05 11.47
C ALA A 6 -17.17 -7.91 10.45
N ASP A 7 -17.91 -6.83 10.75
CA ASP A 7 -17.93 -5.63 9.90
C ASP A 7 -16.52 -5.05 9.69
N PHE A 8 -15.71 -5.04 10.76
CA PHE A 8 -14.32 -4.57 10.70
C PHE A 8 -13.43 -5.45 9.81
N ILE A 9 -13.53 -6.78 9.97
CA ILE A 9 -12.78 -7.75 9.15
C ILE A 9 -13.23 -7.67 7.69
N GLU A 10 -14.52 -7.52 7.41
CA GLU A 10 -15.02 -7.36 6.05
C GLU A 10 -14.46 -6.10 5.38
N ALA A 11 -14.48 -4.96 6.08
CA ALA A 11 -14.01 -3.69 5.53
C ALA A 11 -12.48 -3.61 5.40
N PHE A 12 -11.72 -4.06 6.42
CA PHE A 12 -10.28 -3.81 6.54
C PHE A 12 -9.40 -5.06 6.48
N GLY A 13 -10.00 -6.25 6.50
CA GLY A 13 -9.33 -7.54 6.31
C GLY A 13 -9.56 -8.11 4.91
N LYS A 14 -10.84 -8.13 4.48
CA LYS A 14 -11.27 -8.68 3.18
C LYS A 14 -11.48 -7.61 2.11
N PHE A 15 -11.63 -6.35 2.49
CA PHE A 15 -11.87 -5.22 1.59
C PHE A 15 -13.16 -5.35 0.77
N GLN A 16 -14.19 -5.96 1.35
CA GLN A 16 -15.49 -6.12 0.69
C GLN A 16 -16.18 -4.78 0.45
N GLY A 17 -16.92 -4.70 -0.66
CA GLY A 17 -17.65 -3.47 -1.04
C GLY A 17 -16.76 -2.35 -1.60
N ARG A 18 -15.47 -2.62 -1.89
CA ARG A 18 -14.57 -1.66 -2.54
C ARG A 18 -14.14 -2.13 -3.92
N GLU A 19 -14.65 -1.45 -4.94
CA GLU A 19 -14.20 -1.60 -6.32
C GLU A 19 -14.25 -0.25 -7.07
N PRO A 20 -13.33 0.02 -8.01
CA PRO A 20 -12.11 -0.76 -8.28
C PRO A 20 -11.02 -0.51 -7.23
N LEU A 21 -10.12 -1.47 -7.03
CA LEU A 21 -8.95 -1.28 -6.18
C LEU A 21 -7.79 -0.73 -6.99
N LEU A 22 -7.14 0.32 -6.46
CA LEU A 22 -6.20 1.13 -7.22
C LEU A 22 -4.78 1.02 -6.64
N ALA A 23 -3.90 0.32 -7.36
CA ALA A 23 -2.48 0.23 -7.01
C ALA A 23 -1.69 1.38 -7.66
N LEU A 24 -0.78 2.02 -6.90
CA LEU A 24 0.06 3.10 -7.41
C LEU A 24 1.20 2.54 -8.27
N ARG A 25 1.38 3.10 -9.47
CA ARG A 25 2.63 2.91 -10.23
C ARG A 25 3.70 3.89 -9.75
N TYR A 26 4.94 3.42 -9.69
CA TYR A 26 6.12 4.27 -9.54
C TYR A 26 7.34 3.61 -10.18
N HIS A 27 8.46 4.30 -10.23
CA HIS A 27 9.77 3.75 -10.60
C HIS A 27 10.78 4.06 -9.50
N GLY A 28 12.05 3.74 -9.68
CA GLY A 28 13.06 4.18 -8.73
C GLY A 28 14.37 3.43 -8.87
N TYR A 29 15.38 3.95 -8.19
CA TYR A 29 16.68 3.29 -8.08
C TYR A 29 16.64 2.28 -6.93
N GLN A 30 16.95 1.02 -7.22
CA GLN A 30 17.13 -0.03 -6.22
C GLN A 30 18.62 -0.42 -6.24
N PHE A 31 19.32 -0.21 -5.12
CA PHE A 31 20.75 -0.54 -5.00
C PHE A 31 21.63 0.05 -6.12
N GLY A 32 21.34 1.29 -6.54
CA GLY A 32 22.08 1.99 -7.60
C GLY A 32 21.54 1.77 -9.01
N GLU A 33 20.68 0.77 -9.23
CA GLU A 33 20.13 0.43 -10.55
C GLU A 33 18.71 0.98 -10.75
N TYR A 34 18.46 1.58 -11.92
CA TYR A 34 17.15 2.16 -12.22
C TYR A 34 16.13 1.07 -12.62
N ASN A 35 15.01 1.03 -11.91
CA ASN A 35 13.88 0.14 -12.22
C ASN A 35 12.64 0.93 -12.67
N PRO A 36 12.27 0.90 -13.97
CA PRO A 36 11.12 1.61 -14.51
C PRO A 36 9.75 0.94 -14.22
N PHE A 37 9.74 -0.25 -13.62
CA PHE A 37 8.56 -1.11 -13.50
C PHE A 37 8.19 -1.42 -12.04
N LEU A 38 8.33 -0.44 -11.14
CA LEU A 38 7.84 -0.57 -9.77
C LEU A 38 6.35 -0.19 -9.67
N GLY A 39 5.82 -0.38 -8.47
CA GLY A 39 4.46 -0.06 -8.09
C GLY A 39 4.12 -0.72 -6.76
N ASP A 40 2.90 -0.46 -6.28
CA ASP A 40 2.39 -1.14 -5.10
C ASP A 40 2.16 -2.61 -5.44
N GLY A 41 3.17 -3.45 -5.20
CA GLY A 41 3.17 -4.85 -5.63
C GLY A 41 2.44 -5.82 -4.69
N ARG A 42 1.86 -5.34 -3.58
CA ARG A 42 1.19 -6.20 -2.58
C ARG A 42 0.07 -5.49 -1.83
N GLY A 43 -0.54 -4.50 -2.45
CA GLY A 43 -1.49 -3.60 -1.79
C GLY A 43 -1.93 -2.48 -2.70
N PHE A 44 -2.77 -1.60 -2.18
CA PHE A 44 -3.44 -0.57 -2.95
C PHE A 44 -3.81 0.63 -2.06
N LEU A 45 -4.19 1.73 -2.69
CA LEU A 45 -4.75 2.88 -1.98
C LEU A 45 -6.23 2.61 -1.70
N TYR A 46 -6.55 2.35 -0.43
CA TYR A 46 -7.91 2.02 0.02
C TYR A 46 -8.84 3.23 -0.05
N GLY A 47 -8.32 4.42 0.27
CA GLY A 47 -9.07 5.66 0.24
C GLY A 47 -8.37 6.76 1.02
N GLN A 48 -9.08 7.86 1.22
CA GLN A 48 -8.63 8.98 2.04
C GLN A 48 -9.66 9.25 3.13
N VAL A 49 -9.18 9.49 4.35
CA VAL A 49 -10.02 9.78 5.51
C VAL A 49 -9.54 11.08 6.14
N ARG A 50 -10.49 11.96 6.50
CA ARG A 50 -10.18 13.15 7.27
C ARG A 50 -10.12 12.77 8.76
N GLY A 51 -8.98 13.03 9.39
CA GLY A 51 -8.79 12.80 10.81
C GLY A 51 -9.55 13.82 11.67
N VAL A 52 -9.62 13.54 12.97
CA VAL A 52 -10.20 14.45 13.98
C VAL A 52 -9.40 15.74 14.15
N ASP A 53 -8.15 15.74 13.70
CA ASP A 53 -7.27 16.90 13.59
C ASP A 53 -7.56 17.76 12.33
N GLY A 54 -8.54 17.35 11.51
CA GLY A 54 -8.91 18.00 10.27
C GLY A 54 -8.00 17.67 9.08
N GLU A 55 -6.94 16.89 9.29
CA GLU A 55 -5.96 16.54 8.25
C GLU A 55 -6.45 15.39 7.37
N LEU A 56 -5.98 15.35 6.13
CA LEU A 56 -6.31 14.27 5.19
C LEU A 56 -5.23 13.18 5.24
N TYR A 57 -5.68 11.94 5.42
CA TYR A 57 -4.82 10.77 5.50
C TYR A 57 -5.16 9.77 4.39
N ASP A 58 -4.15 9.37 3.63
CA ASP A 58 -4.22 8.25 2.71
C ASP A 58 -4.16 6.94 3.49
N PHE A 59 -5.11 6.04 3.22
CA PHE A 59 -5.12 4.68 3.74
C PHE A 59 -4.56 3.76 2.66
N GLY A 60 -3.36 3.22 2.90
CA GLY A 60 -2.70 2.27 2.02
C GLY A 60 -2.76 0.87 2.62
N THR A 61 -2.90 -0.15 1.78
CA THR A 61 -2.95 -1.54 2.23
C THR A 61 -1.63 -2.26 1.97
N LYS A 62 -1.41 -3.36 2.70
CA LYS A 62 -0.27 -4.27 2.51
C LYS A 62 -0.71 -5.70 2.81
N GLY A 63 -0.32 -6.64 1.95
CA GLY A 63 -0.74 -8.05 2.05
C GLY A 63 -2.09 -8.35 1.39
N SER A 64 -2.74 -7.36 0.77
CA SER A 64 -4.08 -7.50 0.18
C SER A 64 -4.14 -8.32 -1.10
N GLY A 65 -2.98 -8.76 -1.62
CA GLY A 65 -2.90 -9.66 -2.75
C GLY A 65 -2.11 -9.11 -3.94
N ILE A 66 -2.21 -9.86 -5.03
CA ILE A 66 -1.49 -9.59 -6.26
C ILE A 66 -2.10 -8.36 -6.93
N THR A 67 -1.23 -7.57 -7.53
CA THR A 67 -1.54 -6.37 -8.28
C THR A 67 -0.83 -6.45 -9.64
N PRO A 68 -1.12 -5.55 -10.58
CA PRO A 68 -0.34 -5.42 -11.80
C PRO A 68 1.17 -5.16 -11.59
N TYR A 69 1.59 -4.83 -10.36
CA TYR A 69 2.97 -4.48 -10.01
C TYR A 69 3.68 -5.53 -9.13
N SER A 70 3.09 -6.72 -8.94
CA SER A 70 3.63 -7.75 -8.03
C SER A 70 4.92 -8.42 -8.52
N ARG A 71 5.26 -8.33 -9.81
CA ARG A 71 6.53 -8.83 -10.39
C ARG A 71 6.89 -10.27 -9.98
N GLY A 72 5.89 -11.15 -9.94
CA GLY A 72 6.03 -12.56 -9.55
C GLY A 72 5.92 -12.86 -8.04
N GLY A 73 5.78 -11.83 -7.20
CA GLY A 73 5.45 -12.02 -5.78
C GLY A 73 3.98 -12.40 -5.57
N ASP A 74 3.70 -13.10 -4.48
CA ASP A 74 2.35 -13.56 -4.11
C ASP A 74 1.42 -12.45 -3.57
N GLY A 75 1.96 -11.25 -3.36
CA GLY A 75 1.20 -10.11 -2.85
C GLY A 75 0.81 -10.21 -1.37
N ARG A 76 1.39 -11.14 -0.60
CA ARG A 76 1.03 -11.39 0.81
C ARG A 76 1.99 -10.75 1.79
N LEU A 77 1.51 -10.58 3.02
CA LEU A 77 2.26 -10.07 4.15
C LEU A 77 2.21 -11.12 5.26
N THR A 78 3.37 -11.53 5.77
CA THR A 78 3.42 -12.45 6.90
C THR A 78 3.06 -11.71 8.18
N LEU A 79 2.41 -12.39 9.12
CA LEU A 79 1.98 -11.80 10.40
C LEU A 79 3.17 -11.25 11.17
N LYS A 80 4.31 -11.97 11.17
CA LYS A 80 5.57 -11.49 11.76
C LYS A 80 6.02 -10.17 11.11
N GLY A 81 5.97 -10.09 9.78
CA GLY A 81 6.30 -8.87 9.04
C GLY A 81 5.36 -7.71 9.38
N GLY A 82 4.05 -7.98 9.49
CA GLY A 82 3.05 -7.01 9.89
C GLY A 82 3.28 -6.48 11.31
N VAL A 83 3.44 -7.37 12.29
CA VAL A 83 3.70 -7.00 13.69
C VAL A 83 4.97 -6.14 13.81
N ARG A 84 6.04 -6.48 13.10
CA ARG A 84 7.27 -5.67 13.08
C ARG A 84 7.04 -4.25 12.57
N GLU A 85 6.23 -4.09 11.52
CA GLU A 85 5.92 -2.76 10.97
C GLU A 85 5.06 -1.94 11.94
N VAL A 86 4.08 -2.56 12.62
CA VAL A 86 3.31 -1.88 13.69
C VAL A 86 4.25 -1.39 14.79
N LEU A 87 5.05 -2.28 15.38
CA LEU A 87 5.92 -1.93 16.50
C LEU A 87 6.94 -0.84 16.13
N ALA A 88 7.54 -0.93 14.95
CA ALA A 88 8.50 0.06 14.49
C ALA A 88 7.84 1.43 14.22
N ALA A 89 6.68 1.44 13.55
CA ALA A 89 5.94 2.67 13.25
C ALA A 89 5.49 3.39 14.52
N GLU A 90 4.92 2.66 15.47
CA GLU A 90 4.43 3.26 16.72
C GLU A 90 5.59 3.76 17.58
N ALA A 91 6.69 3.00 17.68
CA ALA A 91 7.88 3.44 18.40
C ALA A 91 8.46 4.75 17.82
N LEU A 92 8.61 4.82 16.49
CA LEU A 92 9.08 6.04 15.82
C LEU A 92 8.16 7.24 16.07
N HIS A 93 6.84 7.02 16.03
CA HIS A 93 5.88 8.06 16.32
C HIS A 93 6.00 8.60 17.74
N TYR A 94 6.09 7.71 18.74
CA TYR A 94 6.29 8.11 20.14
C TYR A 94 7.63 8.83 20.37
N MET A 95 8.65 8.54 19.56
CA MET A 95 9.92 9.28 19.54
C MET A 95 9.84 10.62 18.80
N GLY A 96 8.67 11.03 18.30
CA GLY A 96 8.48 12.28 17.56
C GLY A 96 8.96 12.24 16.12
N VAL A 97 9.32 11.07 15.60
CA VAL A 97 9.75 10.91 14.20
C VAL A 97 8.51 10.82 13.31
N ARG A 98 8.53 11.59 12.21
CA ARG A 98 7.48 11.51 11.19
C ARG A 98 7.54 10.14 10.49
N THR A 99 6.48 9.36 10.64
CA THR A 99 6.36 8.02 10.09
C THR A 99 4.91 7.75 9.66
N SER A 100 4.71 6.79 8.75
CA SER A 100 3.40 6.18 8.56
C SER A 100 2.99 5.44 9.82
N ARG A 101 1.69 5.34 10.05
CA ARG A 101 1.08 4.71 11.23
C ARG A 101 0.22 3.52 10.80
N CYS A 102 -0.01 2.59 11.71
CA CYS A 102 -0.88 1.44 11.43
C CYS A 102 -2.30 1.73 11.91
N PHE A 103 -3.29 1.52 11.04
CA PHE A 103 -4.71 1.56 11.40
C PHE A 103 -5.19 0.17 11.83
N SER A 104 -4.88 -0.87 11.05
CA SER A 104 -5.28 -2.24 11.35
C SER A 104 -4.25 -3.27 10.87
N LEU A 105 -4.19 -4.40 11.58
CA LEU A 105 -3.49 -5.61 11.18
C LEU A 105 -4.43 -6.78 11.45
N VAL A 106 -4.86 -7.45 10.40
CA VAL A 106 -5.82 -8.57 10.45
C VAL A 106 -5.14 -9.81 9.93
N GLU A 107 -5.18 -10.90 10.70
CA GLU A 107 -4.71 -12.20 10.22
C GLU A 107 -5.71 -12.79 9.22
N THR A 108 -5.22 -13.37 8.12
CA THR A 108 -6.11 -13.94 7.09
C THR A 108 -6.40 -15.44 7.28
N GLY A 109 -5.71 -16.11 8.20
CA GLY A 109 -5.81 -17.56 8.41
C GLY A 109 -5.03 -18.40 7.40
N GLU A 110 -4.32 -17.77 6.46
CA GLU A 110 -3.62 -18.50 5.41
C GLU A 110 -2.19 -18.86 5.78
N GLN A 111 -1.74 -19.94 5.17
CA GLN A 111 -0.39 -20.45 5.29
C GLN A 111 0.47 -19.92 4.14
N LEU A 112 1.59 -19.30 4.47
CA LEU A 112 2.57 -18.82 3.51
C LEU A 112 3.86 -19.64 3.62
N TRP A 113 4.51 -19.84 2.48
CA TRP A 113 5.83 -20.47 2.41
C TRP A 113 6.89 -19.40 2.17
N ARG A 114 7.89 -19.38 3.04
CA ARG A 114 8.96 -18.39 3.09
C ARG A 114 10.28 -19.07 3.40
N GLY A 115 11.35 -18.64 2.74
CA GLY A 115 12.69 -19.16 2.98
C GLY A 115 13.40 -18.49 4.17
N ASP A 116 12.90 -17.34 4.61
CA ASP A 116 13.49 -16.50 5.66
C ASP A 116 12.80 -16.63 7.03
N GLU A 117 11.79 -17.49 7.15
CA GLU A 117 11.15 -17.84 8.43
C GLU A 117 10.51 -19.22 8.41
N PRO A 118 10.26 -19.84 9.59
CA PRO A 118 9.62 -21.15 9.68
C PRO A 118 8.28 -21.16 8.94
N SER A 119 8.14 -22.12 8.02
CA SER A 119 6.94 -22.32 7.22
C SER A 119 6.15 -23.56 7.71
N PRO A 120 4.81 -23.55 7.60
CA PRO A 120 3.97 -22.46 7.12
C PRO A 120 3.91 -21.30 8.11
N THR A 121 4.12 -20.07 7.61
CA THR A 121 3.98 -18.85 8.41
C THR A 121 2.58 -18.25 8.22
N ARG A 122 2.09 -17.57 9.25
CA ARG A 122 0.75 -16.96 9.26
C ARG A 122 0.70 -15.75 8.33
N SER A 123 -0.36 -15.63 7.55
CA SER A 123 -0.62 -14.48 6.68
C SER A 123 -1.43 -13.39 7.38
N SER A 124 -1.26 -12.14 6.94
CA SER A 124 -1.98 -10.98 7.44
C SER A 124 -2.20 -9.94 6.34
N VAL A 125 -3.17 -9.05 6.54
CA VAL A 125 -3.31 -7.81 5.81
C VAL A 125 -3.19 -6.64 6.77
N MET A 126 -2.67 -5.53 6.28
CA MET A 126 -2.52 -4.31 7.04
C MET A 126 -3.15 -3.15 6.30
N VAL A 127 -3.81 -2.27 7.05
CA VAL A 127 -4.14 -0.92 6.61
C VAL A 127 -3.24 0.04 7.39
N ARG A 128 -2.45 0.81 6.67
CA ARG A 128 -1.62 1.88 7.21
C ARG A 128 -2.12 3.22 6.74
N PHE A 129 -1.80 4.27 7.47
CA PHE A 129 -2.15 5.63 7.10
C PHE A 129 -0.97 6.59 7.16
N SER A 130 -0.99 7.57 6.27
CA SER A 130 -0.02 8.66 6.20
C SER A 130 -0.61 9.85 5.44
N ARG A 131 0.03 11.03 5.49
CA ARG A 131 -0.45 12.20 4.73
C ARG A 131 -0.36 12.03 3.21
N SER A 132 0.52 11.14 2.72
CA SER A 132 0.61 10.80 1.30
C SER A 132 1.39 9.51 1.09
N HIS A 133 0.95 8.69 0.13
CA HIS A 133 1.70 7.53 -0.38
C HIS A 133 2.57 7.83 -1.62
N ILE A 134 2.69 9.11 -2.01
CA ILE A 134 3.57 9.53 -3.11
C ILE A 134 5.03 9.36 -2.70
N ARG A 135 5.81 8.74 -3.59
CA ARG A 135 7.25 8.50 -3.42
C ARG A 135 8.01 9.34 -4.44
N PHE A 136 9.32 9.53 -4.28
CA PHE A 136 10.15 10.24 -5.27
C PHE A 136 10.00 9.66 -6.69
N GLY A 137 9.89 8.35 -6.79
CA GLY A 137 9.67 7.62 -8.04
C GLY A 137 8.25 7.70 -8.61
N THR A 138 7.30 8.34 -7.93
CA THR A 138 5.92 8.47 -8.43
C THR A 138 5.82 9.48 -9.58
N LYS A 139 6.69 10.51 -9.61
CA LYS A 139 6.72 11.44 -10.73
C LYS A 139 7.20 10.72 -11.98
N ARG A 140 6.44 10.75 -13.07
CA ARG A 140 6.89 10.21 -14.37
C ARG A 140 8.22 10.89 -14.75
N LYS A 141 9.25 10.11 -15.12
CA LYS A 141 10.34 10.65 -15.93
C LYS A 141 9.67 11.12 -17.21
N VAL A 142 9.57 12.43 -17.43
CA VAL A 142 9.25 12.95 -18.76
C VAL A 142 10.43 12.49 -19.60
N ALA A 143 10.27 11.34 -20.27
CA ALA A 143 11.15 10.99 -21.35
C ALA A 143 11.05 12.15 -22.34
N GLU A 144 12.20 12.61 -22.78
CA GLU A 144 12.44 13.61 -23.80
C GLU A 144 11.92 13.11 -25.16
N GLN A 145 10.62 12.78 -25.22
CA GLN A 145 9.92 12.25 -26.39
C GLN A 145 8.64 13.02 -26.69
N ASP A 146 8.33 14.08 -25.93
CA ASP A 146 7.28 15.03 -26.29
C ASP A 146 7.89 16.44 -26.44
N SER A 147 8.45 16.71 -27.61
CA SER A 147 8.85 18.07 -28.04
C SER A 147 7.67 19.03 -28.18
N ASN A 148 6.42 18.57 -28.00
CA ASN A 148 5.21 19.37 -28.18
C ASN A 148 4.49 19.81 -26.90
N LEU A 149 4.96 19.46 -25.69
CA LEU A 149 4.31 19.92 -24.46
C LEU A 149 4.90 21.25 -23.96
N ARG A 150 4.70 22.31 -24.76
CA ARG A 150 4.82 23.70 -24.30
C ARG A 150 3.51 24.12 -23.63
N HIS A 151 3.34 23.84 -22.34
CA HIS A 151 2.37 24.59 -21.53
C HIS A 151 2.91 24.83 -20.12
N PRO A 152 2.88 26.08 -19.62
CA PRO A 152 3.54 26.42 -18.38
C PRO A 152 2.69 26.04 -17.16
N ALA A 153 3.39 25.53 -16.15
CA ALA A 153 3.12 25.76 -14.74
C ALA A 153 1.92 25.12 -14.04
N TRP A 154 1.38 23.96 -14.45
CA TRP A 154 0.70 23.03 -13.52
C TRP A 154 0.85 21.58 -14.02
N LYS A 155 2.02 20.96 -13.87
CA LYS A 155 2.18 19.52 -14.16
C LYS A 155 1.56 18.73 -13.02
N ALA A 156 0.28 18.39 -13.17
CA ALA A 156 -0.38 17.36 -12.37
C ALA A 156 0.57 16.16 -12.22
N ILE A 157 0.78 15.70 -10.99
CA ILE A 157 1.35 14.37 -10.77
C ILE A 157 0.32 13.42 -11.39
N THR A 158 0.54 12.99 -12.63
CA THR A 158 -0.30 11.96 -13.25
C THR A 158 -0.08 10.67 -12.47
N LEU A 159 -0.91 10.46 -11.45
CA LEU A 159 -0.94 9.25 -10.65
C LEU A 159 -1.52 8.15 -11.55
N ILE A 160 -0.65 7.28 -12.06
CA ILE A 160 -1.12 6.12 -12.82
C ILE A 160 -1.59 5.09 -11.78
N LEU A 161 -2.89 5.09 -11.54
CA LEU A 161 -3.60 4.07 -10.80
C LEU A 161 -4.07 3.01 -11.79
N ARG A 162 -3.86 1.73 -11.48
CA ARG A 162 -4.47 0.63 -12.25
C ARG A 162 -5.49 -0.13 -11.41
N PRO A 163 -6.70 -0.35 -11.95
CA PRO A 163 -7.70 -1.19 -11.31
C PRO A 163 -7.21 -2.64 -11.26
N PHE A 164 -7.54 -3.33 -10.17
CA PHE A 164 -7.48 -4.78 -10.06
C PHE A 164 -8.53 -5.26 -9.05
N GLN A 165 -8.81 -6.55 -9.03
CA GLN A 165 -9.66 -7.18 -8.02
C GLN A 165 -8.76 -7.69 -6.87
N ALA A 166 -9.04 -7.29 -5.63
CA ALA A 166 -8.52 -8.06 -4.50
C ALA A 166 -9.42 -9.28 -4.34
N ARG A 167 -8.75 -10.40 -4.06
CA ARG A 167 -9.30 -11.71 -3.67
C ARG A 167 -10.80 -11.96 -3.88
N ASP A 168 -11.06 -12.96 -4.72
CA ASP A 168 -12.09 -13.95 -4.42
C ASP A 168 -11.55 -14.95 -3.37
N GLU A 169 -12.48 -15.47 -2.58
CA GLU A 169 -12.35 -16.26 -1.32
C GLU A 169 -11.14 -17.18 -1.16
#